data_AF-A0A2S0MP90-F1
#
_entry.id   AF-A0A2S0MP90-F1
#
_cell.length_a   1.000
_cell.length_b   1.000
_cell.length_c   1.000
_cell.angle_alpha   90.00
_cell.angle_beta   90.00
_cell.angle_gamma   90.00
#
_symmetry.space_group_name_H-M   'P 1'
#
loop_
_entity.id
_entity.type
_entity.pdbx_description
1 polymer ?
#
loop_
_entity_poly.entity_id
_entity_poly.type
_entity_poly.pdbx_seq_one_letter_code
_entity_poly.pdbx_strand_id
1 'polypeptide(L)'
;MSAPITSQIVWDGVQVEITFHQRRWKSDFDHIELHVEEGRIIPVTETGYRSHFLSAGIVEEYGGPEDFVRAWLDHETASSDWKKREEAARQMSLF
;
A
#
# COMPACT_ATOMS: atom_id res chain seq x y z
N MET A 1 1.97 -14.49 -18.60
CA MET A 1 1.79 -13.57 -17.46
C MET A 1 0.53 -14.03 -16.77
N SER A 2 0.59 -14.27 -15.46
CA SER A 2 -0.61 -14.63 -14.69
C SER A 2 -1.59 -13.46 -14.72
N ALA A 3 -2.89 -13.73 -14.62
CA ALA A 3 -3.88 -12.68 -14.46
C ALA A 3 -3.59 -11.91 -13.15
N PRO A 4 -3.81 -10.58 -13.12
CA PRO A 4 -3.68 -9.83 -11.88
C PRO A 4 -4.69 -10.33 -10.85
N ILE A 5 -4.27 -10.37 -9.60
CA ILE A 5 -5.13 -10.67 -8.46
C ILE A 5 -5.54 -9.33 -7.86
N THR A 6 -6.84 -9.04 -7.89
CA THR A 6 -7.39 -7.84 -7.25
C THR A 6 -8.08 -8.25 -5.95
N SER A 7 -7.76 -7.53 -4.88
CA SER A 7 -8.33 -7.71 -3.54
C SER A 7 -8.57 -6.35 -2.90
N GLN A 8 -9.38 -6.30 -1.85
CA GLN A 8 -9.71 -5.07 -1.15
C GLN A 8 -9.59 -5.27 0.34
N ILE A 9 -8.96 -4.32 1.02
CA ILE A 9 -8.86 -4.29 2.48
C ILE A 9 -9.44 -2.99 3.03
N VAL A 10 -9.88 -3.03 4.28
CA VAL A 10 -10.17 -1.82 5.06
C VAL A 10 -9.02 -1.62 6.04
N TRP A 11 -8.34 -0.48 5.92
CA TRP A 11 -7.23 -0.06 6.77
C TRP A 11 -7.54 1.31 7.36
N ASP A 12 -7.63 1.42 8.68
CA ASP A 12 -8.01 2.65 9.41
C ASP A 12 -9.26 3.38 8.84
N GLY A 13 -10.28 2.61 8.45
CA GLY A 13 -11.49 3.14 7.82
C GLY A 13 -11.30 3.68 6.39
N VAL A 14 -10.15 3.41 5.77
CA VAL A 14 -9.85 3.64 4.35
C VAL A 14 -10.01 2.34 3.58
N GLN A 15 -10.79 2.36 2.49
CA GLN A 15 -10.81 1.25 1.55
C GLN A 15 -9.57 1.33 0.66
N VAL A 16 -8.79 0.25 0.65
CA VAL A 16 -7.60 0.09 -0.18
C VAL A 16 -7.82 -1.07 -1.12
N GLU A 17 -7.87 -0.78 -2.41
CA GLU A 17 -7.84 -1.79 -3.47
C GLU A 17 -6.39 -2.11 -3.80
N ILE A 18 -6.10 -3.41 -3.85
CA ILE A 18 -4.78 -3.96 -4.10
C ILE A 18 -4.85 -4.75 -5.39
N THR A 19 -4.06 -4.39 -6.38
CA THR A 19 -3.87 -5.17 -7.60
C THR A 19 -2.46 -5.73 -7.64
N PHE A 20 -2.34 -7.04 -7.52
CA PHE A 20 -1.08 -7.77 -7.53
C PHE A 20 -0.82 -8.44 -8.88
N HIS A 21 0.38 -8.24 -9.40
CA HIS A 21 0.86 -8.83 -10.63
C HIS A 21 2.10 -9.67 -10.34
N GLN A 22 1.92 -10.99 -10.33
CA GLN A 22 3.01 -11.93 -10.14
C GLN A 22 3.93 -11.97 -11.37
N ARG A 23 5.25 -11.86 -11.16
CA ARG A 23 6.29 -11.89 -12.21
C ARG A 23 5.95 -11.01 -13.41
N ARG A 24 5.61 -9.75 -13.13
CA ARG A 24 5.19 -8.81 -14.18
C ARG A 24 6.30 -8.69 -15.22
N TRP A 25 5.91 -8.66 -16.50
CA TRP A 25 6.82 -8.64 -17.65
C TRP A 25 7.82 -9.81 -17.74
N LYS A 26 7.48 -10.99 -17.19
CA LYS A 26 8.39 -12.16 -17.13
C LYS A 26 9.71 -11.83 -16.42
N SER A 27 9.65 -10.95 -15.41
CA SER A 27 10.80 -10.57 -14.60
C SER A 27 10.80 -11.31 -13.26
N ASP A 28 11.90 -11.19 -12.53
CA ASP A 28 12.05 -11.64 -11.14
C ASP A 28 11.44 -10.64 -10.13
N PHE A 29 10.55 -9.76 -10.60
CA PHE A 29 9.84 -8.79 -9.78
C PHE A 29 8.34 -9.01 -9.84
N ASP A 30 7.74 -8.93 -8.67
CA ASP A 30 6.32 -8.74 -8.50
C ASP A 30 6.00 -7.24 -8.51
N HIS A 31 4.76 -6.92 -8.88
CA HIS A 31 4.26 -5.55 -8.87
C HIS A 31 2.94 -5.47 -8.11
N ILE A 32 2.88 -4.57 -7.14
CA ILE A 32 1.67 -4.25 -6.37
C ILE A 32 1.25 -2.83 -6.71
N GLU A 33 -0.02 -2.68 -7.01
CA GLU A 33 -0.69 -1.40 -7.19
C GLU A 33 -1.69 -1.22 -6.07
N LEU A 34 -1.66 -0.07 -5.40
CA LEU A 34 -2.64 0.33 -4.40
C LEU A 34 -3.47 1.48 -4.95
N HIS A 35 -4.79 1.34 -4.89
CA HIS A 35 -5.73 2.42 -5.11
C HIS A 35 -6.52 2.67 -3.83
N VAL A 36 -6.58 3.93 -3.43
CA VAL A 36 -7.56 4.44 -2.46
C VAL A 36 -8.34 5.56 -3.12
N GLU A 37 -9.39 6.01 -2.44
CA GLU A 37 -10.15 7.19 -2.86
C GLU A 37 -9.22 8.38 -3.16
N GLU A 38 -9.45 9.05 -4.28
CA GLU A 38 -8.62 10.16 -4.74
C GLU A 38 -8.54 11.27 -3.69
N GLY A 39 -7.33 11.74 -3.40
CA GLY A 39 -7.08 12.74 -2.37
C GLY A 39 -7.04 12.20 -0.94
N ARG A 40 -7.25 10.90 -0.73
CA ARG A 40 -7.05 10.27 0.58
C ARG A 40 -5.57 9.96 0.80
N ILE A 41 -5.02 10.55 1.86
CA ILE A 41 -3.61 10.37 2.25
C ILE A 41 -3.52 9.15 3.17
N ILE A 42 -2.67 8.19 2.80
CA ILE A 42 -2.27 7.02 3.61
C ILE A 42 -0.74 6.98 3.70
N PRO A 43 -0.13 6.15 4.57
CA PRO A 43 1.32 6.13 4.77
C PRO A 43 2.15 6.00 3.48
N VAL A 44 1.62 5.25 2.52
CA VAL A 44 2.32 4.90 1.27
C VAL A 44 1.95 5.78 0.07
N THR A 45 0.92 6.63 0.16
CA THR A 45 0.53 7.56 -0.93
C THR A 45 -0.24 8.78 -0.44
N GLU A 46 0.03 9.93 -1.05
CA GLU A 46 -0.66 11.21 -0.81
C GLU A 46 -1.74 11.52 -1.83
N THR A 47 -1.70 10.87 -2.99
CA THR A 47 -2.62 11.15 -4.11
C THR A 47 -3.75 10.14 -4.20
N GLY A 48 -3.55 8.97 -3.58
CA GLY A 48 -4.47 7.85 -3.60
C GLY A 48 -4.03 6.70 -4.50
N TYR A 49 -2.89 6.81 -5.18
CA TYR A 49 -2.29 5.72 -5.94
C TYR A 49 -0.85 5.44 -5.51
N ARG A 50 -0.48 4.16 -5.44
CA ARG A 50 0.91 3.72 -5.24
C ARG A 50 1.24 2.52 -6.11
N SER A 51 2.32 2.62 -6.88
CA SER A 51 2.97 1.50 -7.56
C SER A 51 4.21 1.08 -6.77
N HIS A 52 4.34 -0.22 -6.49
CA HIS A 52 5.44 -0.79 -5.74
C HIS A 52 5.98 -2.07 -6.40
N PHE A 53 7.29 -2.13 -6.58
CA PHE A 53 8.00 -3.27 -7.15
C PHE A 53 8.83 -3.95 -6.07
N LEU A 54 8.75 -5.27 -6.04
CA LEU A 54 9.43 -6.11 -5.06
C LEU A 54 9.92 -7.39 -5.71
N SER A 55 10.93 -8.03 -5.11
CA SER A 55 11.44 -9.31 -5.60
C SER A 55 10.34 -10.38 -5.57
N ALA A 56 10.31 -11.21 -6.61
CA ALA A 56 9.30 -12.24 -6.74
C ALA A 56 9.32 -13.22 -5.55
N GLY A 57 8.14 -13.58 -5.06
CA GLY A 57 7.97 -14.53 -3.96
C GLY A 57 7.93 -13.91 -2.56
N ILE A 58 8.32 -12.64 -2.40
CA ILE A 58 8.17 -11.93 -1.12
C ILE A 58 6.69 -11.84 -0.74
N VAL A 59 5.80 -11.53 -1.69
CA VAL A 59 4.35 -11.47 -1.40
C VAL A 59 3.80 -12.79 -0.89
N GLU A 60 4.28 -13.90 -1.44
CA GLU A 60 3.87 -15.24 -1.03
C GLU A 60 4.42 -15.59 0.36
N GLU A 61 5.63 -15.13 0.71
CA GLU A 61 6.23 -15.28 2.05
C GLU A 61 5.40 -14.60 3.14
N TYR A 62 4.78 -13.45 2.82
CA TYR A 62 3.89 -12.72 3.73
C TYR A 62 2.48 -13.33 3.85
N GLY A 63 2.17 -14.40 3.10
CA GLY A 63 0.84 -15.02 3.10
C GLY A 63 -0.11 -14.50 2.02
N GLY A 64 0.33 -13.54 1.20
CA GLY A 64 -0.43 -12.99 0.09
C GLY A 64 -0.38 -11.47 0.00
N PRO A 65 -1.00 -10.89 -1.04
CA PRO A 65 -0.96 -9.44 -1.29
C PRO A 65 -1.66 -8.63 -0.19
N GLU A 66 -2.74 -9.14 0.40
CA GLU A 66 -3.45 -8.44 1.48
C GLU A 66 -2.60 -8.33 2.75
N ASP A 67 -2.00 -9.43 3.18
CA ASP A 67 -1.15 -9.47 4.39
C ASP A 67 0.14 -8.67 4.21
N PHE A 68 0.76 -8.75 3.01
CA PHE A 68 1.90 -7.91 2.68
C PHE A 68 1.55 -6.43 2.77
N VAL A 69 0.43 -6.00 2.18
CA VAL A 69 0.03 -4.58 2.19
C VAL A 69 -0.31 -4.10 3.60
N ARG A 70 -0.97 -4.93 4.43
CA ARG A 70 -1.20 -4.61 5.85
C ARG A 70 0.12 -4.41 6.60
N ALA A 71 1.05 -5.37 6.48
CA ALA A 71 2.36 -5.28 7.12
C ALA A 71 3.16 -4.07 6.63
N TRP A 72 3.06 -3.74 5.33
CA TRP A 72 3.71 -2.58 4.75
C TRP A 72 3.13 -1.27 5.30
N LEU A 73 1.81 -1.13 5.34
CA LEU A 73 1.14 0.05 5.92
C LEU A 73 1.50 0.20 7.40
N ASP A 74 1.47 -0.88 8.17
CA ASP A 74 1.82 -0.87 9.59
C ASP A 74 3.29 -0.49 9.80
N HIS A 75 4.20 -0.99 8.98
CA HIS A 75 5.61 -0.61 9.02
C HIS A 75 5.82 0.90 8.76
N GLU A 76 5.14 1.44 7.73
CA GLU A 76 5.22 2.86 7.41
C GLU A 76 4.58 3.74 8.51
N THR A 77 3.51 3.28 9.16
CA THR A 77 2.97 4.01 10.33
C THR A 77 3.91 4.07 11.52
N ALA A 78 4.75 3.05 11.69
CA ALA A 78 5.76 3.05 12.74
C ALA A 78 6.88 4.07 12.48
N SER A 79 7.07 4.48 11.22
CA SER A 79 8.08 5.46 10.81
C SER A 79 7.86 6.83 11.46
N SER A 80 8.96 7.45 11.89
CA SER A 80 8.94 8.78 12.51
C SER A 80 8.41 9.86 11.59
N ASP A 81 8.56 9.69 10.27
CA ASP A 81 8.09 10.67 9.28
C ASP A 81 6.58 10.65 9.13
N TRP A 82 5.95 9.47 9.16
CA TRP A 82 4.49 9.35 9.15
C TRP A 82 3.87 9.97 10.40
N LYS A 83 4.43 9.70 11.58
CA LYS A 83 3.96 10.29 12.84
C LYS A 83 4.00 11.82 12.84
N LYS A 84 5.06 12.41 12.29
CA LYS A 84 5.18 13.88 12.12
C LYS A 84 4.11 14.41 11.15
N ARG A 85 3.80 13.67 10.08
CA ARG A 85 2.77 14.05 9.11
C ARG A 85 1.37 13.97 9.69
N GLU A 86 1.06 12.94 10.45
CA GLU A 86 -0.21 12.85 11.20
C GLU A 86 -0.36 14.00 12.18
N GLU A 87 0.68 14.34 12.94
CA GLU A 87 0.66 15.45 13.88
C GLU A 87 0.48 16.80 13.16
N ALA A 88 1.19 17.02 12.05
CA ALA A 88 1.04 18.22 11.24
C ALA A 88 -0.37 18.35 10.64
N ALA A 89 -0.96 17.26 10.14
CA ALA A 89 -2.33 17.24 9.62
C ALA A 89 -3.36 17.56 10.72
N ARG A 90 -3.17 17.02 11.94
CA ARG A 90 -4.01 17.35 13.11
C ARG A 90 -3.86 18.81 13.53
N GLN A 91 -2.66 19.38 13.45
CA GLN A 91 -2.38 20.78 13.80
C GLN A 91 -2.93 21.78 12.76
N MET A 92 -2.95 21.43 11.47
CA MET A 92 -3.51 22.28 10.41
C MET A 92 -5.05 22.32 10.38
N SER A 93 -5.71 21.46 11.17
CA SER A 93 -7.17 21.49 11.36
C SER A 93 -7.63 22.44 12.48
N LEU A 94 -6.73 23.21 13.10
CA LEU A 94 -7.03 24.07 14.27
C LEU A 94 -7.52 25.50 13.93
N PHE A 95 -7.92 25.80 12.70
CA PHE A 95 -8.42 27.13 12.31
C PHE A 95 -9.73 27.09 11.54
#